data_AF-A0A5S4YFI2-F1
#
_entry.id   AF-A0A5S4YFI2-F1
#
_cell.length_a   1.000
_cell.length_b   1.000
_cell.length_c   1.000
_cell.angle_alpha   90.00
_cell.angle_beta   90.00
_cell.angle_gamma   90.00
#
_symmetry.space_group_name_H-M   'P 1'
#
loop_
_entity.id
_entity.type
_entity.pdbx_description
1 polymer ?
#
loop_
_entity_poly.entity_id
_entity_poly.type
_entity_poly.pdbx_seq_one_letter_code
_entity_poly.pdbx_strand_id
1 'polypeptide(L)'
;MNAAINRRHHSGLPAHPNELDRWRIARALTRRERYRYVPPKVTGVAGGYLVESPCCSGNIDAPGGLVDVALLHHDRTGAAWQLFRKDHSKGVWEWHSTHQRLDLATAVLNADPERLFWQ
;
A
#
# COMPACT_ATOMS: atom_id res chain seq x y z
N MET A 1 20.96 -23.58 24.67
CA MET A 1 21.05 -22.18 25.12
C MET A 1 20.56 -21.30 23.99
N ASN A 2 19.32 -20.82 24.06
CA ASN A 2 18.71 -20.05 22.96
C ASN A 2 19.00 -18.56 23.16
N ALA A 3 19.84 -18.00 22.29
CA ALA A 3 20.13 -16.57 22.28
C ALA A 3 18.92 -15.83 21.71
N ALA A 4 18.15 -15.17 22.58
CA ALA A 4 17.12 -14.22 22.17
C ALA A 4 17.82 -13.01 21.52
N ILE A 5 17.66 -12.86 20.21
CA ILE A 5 18.10 -11.67 19.48
C ILE A 5 17.19 -10.52 19.88
N ASN A 6 17.65 -9.75 20.87
CA ASN A 6 16.98 -8.56 21.34
C ASN A 6 17.10 -7.47 20.25
N ARG A 7 16.08 -7.36 19.37
CA ARG A 7 16.02 -6.29 18.37
C ARG A 7 15.90 -4.96 19.10
N ARG A 8 17.00 -4.20 19.11
CA ARG A 8 17.05 -2.85 19.67
C ARG A 8 15.99 -1.98 18.98
N HIS A 9 15.06 -1.44 19.77
CA HIS A 9 14.14 -0.41 19.30
C HIS A 9 14.93 0.82 18.88
N HIS A 10 14.94 1.13 17.58
CA HIS A 10 15.46 2.41 17.10
C HIS A 10 14.45 3.51 17.45
N SER A 11 14.73 4.23 18.53
CA SER A 11 14.15 5.54 18.84
C SER A 11 14.74 6.58 17.88
N GLY A 12 14.38 6.47 16.60
CA GLY A 12 14.65 7.46 15.57
C GLY A 12 13.34 8.04 15.04
N LEU A 13 13.43 9.17 14.34
CA LEU A 13 12.34 9.71 13.54
C LEU A 13 11.67 8.57 12.73
N PRO A 14 10.34 8.63 12.52
CA PRO A 14 9.65 7.59 11.79
C PRO A 14 10.29 7.43 10.39
N ALA A 15 10.74 6.22 10.06
CA ALA A 15 11.41 5.93 8.78
C ALA A 15 10.53 6.21 7.55
N HIS A 16 9.21 6.28 7.77
CA HIS A 16 8.22 6.54 6.76
C HIS A 16 7.18 7.56 7.27
N PRO A 17 6.67 8.43 6.39
CA PRO A 17 6.93 8.45 4.95
C PRO A 17 8.28 9.10 4.61
N ASN A 18 8.95 8.58 3.57
CA ASN A 18 10.13 9.19 2.95
C ASN A 18 9.91 9.30 1.43
N GLU A 19 10.69 10.13 0.75
CA GLU A 19 10.50 10.39 -0.69
C GLU A 19 10.95 9.22 -1.57
N LEU A 20 12.03 8.53 -1.17
CA LEU A 20 12.59 7.40 -1.92
C LEU A 20 11.59 6.25 -2.07
N ASP A 21 10.99 5.82 -0.97
CA ASP A 21 10.04 4.70 -0.99
C ASP A 21 8.70 5.11 -1.61
N ARG A 22 8.29 6.37 -1.45
CA ARG A 22 7.15 6.92 -2.21
C ARG A 22 7.39 6.77 -3.72
N TRP A 23 8.56 7.17 -4.19
CA TRP A 23 8.93 7.06 -5.60
C TRP A 23 9.03 5.59 -6.05
N ARG A 24 9.59 4.71 -5.21
CA ARG A 24 9.61 3.26 -5.48
C ARG A 24 8.22 2.67 -5.64
N ILE A 25 7.26 3.05 -4.79
CA ILE A 25 5.87 2.60 -4.90
C ILE A 25 5.26 3.12 -6.20
N ALA A 26 5.34 4.43 -6.45
CA ALA A 26 4.81 5.02 -7.69
C ALA A 26 5.41 4.34 -8.93
N ARG A 27 6.72 4.08 -8.93
CA ARG A 27 7.41 3.38 -10.02
C ARG A 27 7.00 1.91 -10.15
N ALA A 28 6.79 1.21 -9.04
CA ALA A 28 6.32 -0.17 -9.06
C ALA A 28 4.91 -0.26 -9.65
N LEU A 29 4.02 0.68 -9.31
CA LEU A 29 2.65 0.73 -9.81
C LEU A 29 2.56 1.03 -11.31
N THR A 30 3.63 1.48 -11.98
CA THR A 30 3.63 1.56 -13.45
C THR A 30 3.63 0.18 -14.12
N ARG A 31 3.94 -0.89 -13.36
CA ARG A 31 4.00 -2.28 -13.84
C ARG A 31 2.74 -3.09 -13.50
N ARG A 32 1.63 -2.44 -13.12
CA ARG A 32 0.36 -3.11 -12.84
C ARG A 32 -0.12 -3.92 -14.03
N GLU A 33 -0.57 -5.14 -13.77
CA GLU A 33 -1.11 -6.03 -14.80
C GLU A 33 -2.55 -5.65 -15.17
N ARG A 34 -3.26 -4.99 -14.26
CA ARG A 34 -4.65 -4.53 -14.40
C ARG A 34 -4.76 -3.01 -14.17
N TYR A 35 -5.91 -2.42 -14.48
CA TYR A 35 -6.22 -1.00 -14.20
C TYR A 35 -5.18 0.00 -14.74
N ARG A 36 -4.70 -0.25 -15.98
CA ARG A 36 -3.51 0.43 -16.55
C ARG A 36 -3.77 1.83 -17.09
N TYR A 37 -5.03 2.16 -17.36
CA TYR A 37 -5.38 3.38 -18.10
C TYR A 37 -5.30 4.65 -17.25
N VAL A 38 -5.33 4.50 -15.93
CA VAL A 38 -5.33 5.64 -15.01
C VAL A 38 -4.11 5.54 -14.09
N PRO A 39 -3.30 6.61 -13.99
CA PRO A 39 -2.16 6.65 -13.08
C PRO A 39 -2.65 6.79 -11.63
N PRO A 40 -2.17 5.96 -10.70
CA PRO A 40 -2.50 6.07 -9.29
C PRO A 40 -1.63 7.15 -8.66
N LYS A 41 -2.16 7.78 -7.62
CA LYS A 41 -1.46 8.73 -6.77
C LYS A 41 -0.96 8.02 -5.53
N VAL A 42 0.27 8.32 -5.12
CA VAL A 42 0.87 7.81 -3.88
C VAL A 42 1.10 8.96 -2.92
N THR A 43 0.33 8.99 -1.85
CA THR A 43 0.38 10.04 -0.83
C THR A 43 1.02 9.48 0.44
N GLY A 44 2.06 10.13 0.95
CA GLY A 44 2.66 9.76 2.23
C GLY A 44 1.71 10.08 3.38
N VAL A 45 1.50 9.10 4.26
CA VAL A 45 0.65 9.20 5.46
C VAL A 45 1.45 8.77 6.68
N ALA A 46 0.91 8.98 7.88
CA ALA A 46 1.57 8.57 9.11
C ALA A 46 1.93 7.07 9.06
N GLY A 47 3.21 6.75 9.16
CA GLY A 47 3.71 5.37 9.17
C GLY A 47 3.73 4.67 7.80
N GLY A 48 3.42 5.35 6.69
CA GLY A 48 3.31 4.65 5.42
C GLY A 48 2.84 5.48 4.21
N TYR A 49 2.14 4.83 3.29
CA TYR A 49 1.69 5.41 2.03
C TYR A 49 0.28 4.95 1.67
N LEU A 50 -0.57 5.91 1.32
CA LEU A 50 -1.87 5.69 0.72
C LEU A 50 -1.72 5.69 -0.80
N VAL A 51 -2.28 4.67 -1.44
CA VAL A 51 -2.44 4.58 -2.88
C VAL A 51 -3.88 4.91 -3.21
N GLU A 52 -4.07 5.92 -4.04
CA GLU A 52 -5.38 6.39 -4.51
C GLU A 52 -5.39 6.28 -6.02
N SER A 53 -6.55 6.05 -6.63
CA SER A 53 -6.67 6.06 -8.08
C SER A 53 -8.03 6.58 -8.50
N PRO A 54 -8.14 7.32 -9.61
CA PRO A 54 -9.44 7.58 -10.20
C PRO A 54 -10.15 6.27 -10.54
N CYS A 55 -11.44 6.21 -10.23
CA CYS A 55 -12.26 5.03 -10.50
C CYS A 55 -12.24 4.71 -12.01
N CYS A 56 -11.85 3.48 -12.35
CA CYS A 56 -11.76 3.00 -13.74
C CYS A 56 -13.01 2.24 -14.19
N SER A 57 -13.96 1.96 -13.29
CA SER A 57 -15.19 1.28 -13.63
C SER A 57 -16.20 2.34 -14.11
N GLY A 58 -16.62 2.27 -15.38
CA GLY A 58 -17.60 3.19 -15.93
C GLY A 58 -19.02 3.05 -15.34
N ASN A 59 -19.16 2.45 -14.15
CA ASN A 59 -20.42 2.08 -13.52
C ASN A 59 -20.61 2.68 -12.11
N ILE A 60 -19.66 3.48 -11.61
CA ILE A 60 -19.75 4.15 -10.31
C ILE A 60 -19.60 5.66 -10.54
N ASP A 61 -20.73 6.36 -10.39
CA ASP A 61 -21.04 7.79 -10.42
C ASP A 61 -20.11 8.83 -11.08
N ALA A 62 -20.80 9.76 -11.74
CA ALA A 62 -20.33 10.73 -12.73
C ALA A 62 -19.51 11.94 -12.22
N PRO A 63 -18.56 11.78 -11.28
CA PRO A 63 -17.36 12.59 -11.40
C PRO A 63 -16.09 11.82 -10.99
N GLY A 64 -15.75 10.71 -11.65
CA GLY A 64 -14.37 10.16 -11.71
C GLY A 64 -13.54 10.26 -10.41
N GLY A 65 -14.15 9.91 -9.28
CA GLY A 65 -13.59 10.18 -7.95
C GLY A 65 -12.34 9.37 -7.69
N LEU A 66 -11.46 9.88 -6.81
CA LEU A 66 -10.34 9.08 -6.28
C LEU A 66 -10.91 8.02 -5.33
N VAL A 67 -10.58 6.76 -5.59
CA VAL A 67 -10.84 5.65 -4.68
C VAL A 67 -9.58 5.30 -3.91
N ASP A 68 -9.75 5.00 -2.61
CA ASP A 68 -8.73 4.42 -1.74
C ASP A 68 -8.41 3.00 -2.22
N VAL A 69 -7.26 2.78 -2.85
CA VAL A 69 -6.88 1.48 -3.41
C VAL A 69 -6.22 0.60 -2.35
N ALA A 70 -5.19 1.15 -1.70
CA ALA A 70 -4.38 0.40 -0.76
C ALA A 70 -3.68 1.30 0.23
N LEU A 71 -3.47 0.80 1.44
CA LEU A 71 -2.64 1.45 2.45
C LEU A 71 -1.45 0.53 2.76
N LEU A 72 -0.24 1.03 2.50
CA LEU A 72 1.00 0.38 2.88
C LEU A 72 1.49 1.01 4.18
N HIS A 73 1.48 0.25 5.28
CA HIS A 73 1.96 0.69 6.58
C HIS A 73 3.26 -0.03 6.93
N HIS A 74 4.29 0.70 7.33
CA HIS A 74 5.52 0.12 7.81
C HIS A 74 5.46 -0.13 9.32
N ASP A 75 5.38 -1.39 9.72
CA ASP A 75 5.54 -1.80 11.10
C ASP A 75 7.00 -1.68 11.54
N ARG A 76 7.28 -0.69 12.39
CA ARG A 76 8.61 -0.43 12.95
C ARG A 76 9.09 -1.55 13.87
N THR A 77 8.19 -2.28 14.53
CA THR A 77 8.57 -3.33 15.47
C THR A 77 8.95 -4.61 14.72
N GLY A 78 8.12 -5.02 13.76
CA GLY A 78 8.38 -6.16 12.89
C GLY A 78 9.45 -5.91 11.81
N ALA A 79 9.74 -4.64 11.51
CA ALA A 79 10.50 -4.21 10.33
C ALA A 79 9.87 -4.78 9.04
N ALA A 80 8.56 -4.63 8.91
CA ALA A 80 7.77 -5.25 7.85
C ALA A 80 6.72 -4.29 7.29
N TRP A 81 6.33 -4.52 6.04
CA TRP A 81 5.27 -3.81 5.33
C TRP A 81 3.95 -4.56 5.47
N GLN A 82 2.98 -3.91 6.09
CA GLN A 82 1.60 -4.37 6.14
C GLN A 82 0.83 -3.73 4.99
N LEU A 83 0.13 -4.56 4.25
CA LEU A 83 -0.74 -4.15 3.17
C LEU A 83 -2.19 -4.22 3.66
N PHE A 84 -2.91 -3.13 3.50
CA PHE A 84 -4.33 -3.04 3.80
C PHE A 84 -5.11 -2.74 2.54
N ARG A 85 -6.29 -3.33 2.43
CA ARG A 85 -7.29 -3.02 1.40
C ARG A 85 -8.43 -2.22 2.02
N LYS A 86 -9.13 -1.45 1.20
CA LYS A 86 -10.33 -0.75 1.64
C LYS A 86 -11.55 -1.64 1.43
N ASP A 87 -12.32 -1.90 2.49
CA ASP A 87 -13.70 -2.37 2.33
C ASP A 87 -14.57 -1.13 2.05
N HIS A 88 -14.84 -0.87 0.76
CA HIS A 88 -15.63 0.29 0.33
C HIS A 88 -17.09 0.24 0.80
N SER A 89 -17.62 -0.95 1.11
CA SER A 89 -18.99 -1.07 1.63
C SER A 89 -19.11 -0.56 3.06
N LYS A 90 -18.04 -0.71 3.85
CA LYS A 90 -18.00 -0.31 5.27
C LYS A 90 -17.14 0.94 5.53
N GLY A 91 -16.37 1.38 4.54
CA GLY A 91 -15.45 2.51 4.68
C GLY A 91 -14.24 2.24 5.58
N VAL A 92 -13.90 0.97 5.84
CA VAL A 92 -12.83 0.57 6.76
C VAL A 92 -11.62 -0.01 6.04
N TRP A 93 -10.45 0.09 6.68
CA TRP A 93 -9.22 -0.57 6.22
C TRP A 93 -9.14 -1.97 6.82
N GLU A 94 -8.95 -2.97 5.98
CA GLU A 94 -8.79 -4.36 6.38
C GLU A 94 -7.37 -4.83 6.08
N TRP A 95 -6.74 -5.48 7.06
CA TRP A 95 -5.42 -6.09 6.86
C TRP A 95 -5.53 -7.19 5.80
N HIS A 96 -4.63 -7.15 4.82
CA HIS A 96 -4.56 -8.14 3.75
C HIS A 96 -3.35 -9.06 3.91
N SER A 97 -2.15 -8.50 4.04
CA SER A 97 -0.91 -9.29 4.11
C SER A 97 0.24 -8.51 4.75
N THR A 98 1.30 -9.24 5.13
CA THR A 98 2.53 -8.66 5.68
C THR A 98 3.75 -9.17 4.90
N HIS A 99 4.67 -8.28 4.54
CA HIS A 99 5.83 -8.57 3.71
C HIS A 99 7.10 -7.96 4.31
N GLN A 100 8.22 -8.68 4.23
CA GLN A 100 9.50 -8.18 4.75
C GLN A 100 10.09 -7.05 3.89
N ARG A 101 9.64 -6.90 2.65
CA ARG A 101 10.17 -5.93 1.69
C ARG A 101 9.04 -5.23 0.95
N LEU A 102 9.29 -3.96 0.62
CA LEU A 102 8.34 -3.11 -0.08
C LEU A 102 8.00 -3.63 -1.48
N ASP A 103 9.00 -4.17 -2.20
CA ASP A 103 8.81 -4.72 -3.55
C ASP A 103 7.82 -5.88 -3.57
N LEU A 104 7.87 -6.77 -2.57
CA LEU A 104 6.91 -7.86 -2.41
C LEU A 104 5.50 -7.34 -2.15
N ALA A 105 5.32 -6.33 -1.30
CA ALA A 105 4.02 -5.72 -1.06
C ALA A 105 3.46 -5.08 -2.34
N THR A 106 4.30 -4.36 -3.09
CA THR A 106 3.86 -3.76 -4.37
C THR A 106 3.61 -4.78 -5.47
N ALA A 107 4.26 -5.95 -5.44
CA ALA A 107 3.99 -7.04 -6.39
C ALA A 107 2.57 -7.60 -6.22
N VAL A 108 2.10 -7.73 -4.97
CA VAL A 108 0.70 -8.12 -4.69
C VAL A 108 -0.28 -7.12 -5.29
N LEU A 109 -0.04 -5.82 -5.07
CA LEU A 109 -0.86 -4.74 -5.64
C LEU A 109 -0.86 -4.71 -7.18
N ASN A 110 0.26 -5.07 -7.80
CA ASN A 110 0.41 -5.08 -9.25
C ASN A 110 -0.32 -6.24 -9.92
N ALA A 111 -0.28 -7.43 -9.31
CA ALA A 111 -0.92 -8.62 -9.84
C ALA A 111 -2.44 -8.60 -9.59
N ASP A 112 -2.86 -8.25 -8.37
CA ASP A 112 -4.24 -8.25 -7.86
C ASP A 112 -5.17 -9.27 -8.56
N PRO A 113 -4.88 -10.58 -8.47
CA PRO A 113 -5.61 -11.59 -9.23
C PRO A 113 -7.08 -11.69 -8.78
N GLU A 114 -7.33 -11.44 -7.50
CA GLU A 114 -8.66 -11.54 -6.86
C GLU A 114 -9.45 -10.22 -6.94
N ARG A 115 -8.87 -9.15 -7.50
CA ARG A 115 -9.50 -7.83 -7.67
C ARG A 115 -9.99 -7.23 -6.35
N LEU A 116 -9.13 -7.26 -5.34
CA LEU A 116 -9.46 -6.84 -3.98
C LEU A 116 -9.14 -5.37 -3.70
N PHE A 117 -8.33 -4.72 -4.52
CA PHE A 117 -7.79 -3.38 -4.22
C PHE A 117 -8.38 -2.27 -5.10
N TRP A 118 -8.68 -2.54 -6.37
CA TRP A 118 -9.04 -1.51 -7.35
C TRP A 118 -10.54 -1.51 -7.68
N GLN A 119 -11.39 -1.51 -6.66
CA GLN A 119 -12.86 -1.58 -6.79
C GLN A 119 -13.50 -0.20 -6.89
#